data_AF-A0A8T4BC17-F1
#
_entry.id   AF-A0A8T4BC17-F1
#
_cell.length_a   1.000
_cell.length_b   1.000
_cell.length_c   1.000
_cell.angle_alpha   90.00
_cell.angle_beta   90.00
_cell.angle_gamma   90.00
#
_symmetry.space_group_name_H-M   'P 1'
#
loop_
_entity.id
_entity.type
_entity.pdbx_description
1 polymer ?
#
loop_
_entity_poly.entity_id
_entity_poly.type
_entity_poly.pdbx_seq_one_letter_code
_entity_poly.pdbx_strand_id
1 'polypeptide(L)'
;MATESLAPVAAITDLILGTLTIILANRAVNHDPHKRFTALLFGWIFIFFGAYYTVISVIELRYSDAVFGWSLIQFGTFEPSGTGSFDAMVFMSYGFQAGINILTLALALHLPFDLGSGRGWNAAVIGVIALYCILVPIIVIFGGFSITVVQSIMIFTTSAVWTMLYIRGIISELIEGNEEARSISKGAGLLLIAFYSGTMIWWLSTLVLANNEWFSGVLSQLSGSSSVLYLLGVNLLWVAGLMPLGVLLIGEAARTFKKGPSLLSIVVFVVAVIGLINYFIDLAVSDILVSCYETECTELPAALSVWETLTTGVLSFLFVPLLFVYILIQYRLVDSSSDENRNLLRIMILLLLLIVSSSFIEMVQSLIPVPQMVTASLLAICVAFFIGWEEKITGWFVQESADAESVTGDDILAQSFGKVTMLMSVVLLYIITISWLFATMGVGA
;
A
#
# COMPACT_ATOMS: atom_id res chain seq x y z
N MET A 1 -3.23 -20.28 18.91
CA MET A 1 -3.54 -19.01 19.61
C MET A 1 -3.83 -18.01 18.51
N ALA A 2 -5.05 -17.50 18.40
CA ALA A 2 -5.40 -16.57 17.32
C ALA A 2 -4.59 -15.28 17.52
N THR A 3 -3.65 -15.00 16.62
CA THR A 3 -3.08 -13.67 16.48
C THR A 3 -4.21 -12.75 16.04
N GLU A 4 -4.50 -11.70 16.82
CA GLU A 4 -5.53 -10.73 16.44
C GLU A 4 -5.10 -10.04 15.13
N SER A 5 -5.93 -10.17 14.10
CA SER A 5 -5.68 -9.56 12.79
C SER A 5 -5.75 -8.05 12.90
N LEU A 6 -4.77 -7.36 12.31
CA LEU A 6 -4.74 -5.89 12.20
C LEU A 6 -5.60 -5.37 11.04
N ALA A 7 -6.14 -6.25 10.20
CA ALA A 7 -6.95 -5.88 9.03
C ALA A 7 -8.20 -5.05 9.37
N PRO A 8 -8.97 -5.34 10.46
CA PRO A 8 -10.15 -4.54 10.80
C PRO A 8 -9.81 -3.11 11.20
N VAL A 9 -8.68 -2.94 11.89
CA VAL A 9 -8.16 -1.62 12.27
C VAL A 9 -7.79 -0.84 11.01
N ALA A 10 -6.98 -1.45 10.14
CA ALA A 10 -6.56 -0.85 8.87
C ALA A 10 -7.77 -0.42 8.03
N ALA A 11 -8.79 -1.28 7.94
CA ALA A 11 -10.02 -1.01 7.22
C ALA A 11 -10.71 0.29 7.69
N ILE A 12 -10.89 0.45 9.00
CA ILE A 12 -11.52 1.64 9.58
C ILE A 12 -10.65 2.87 9.37
N THR A 13 -9.34 2.75 9.62
CA THR A 13 -8.37 3.85 9.45
C THR A 13 -8.38 4.37 8.02
N ASP A 14 -8.24 3.49 7.03
CA ASP A 14 -8.17 3.88 5.62
C ASP A 14 -9.50 4.45 5.12
N LEU A 15 -10.66 3.92 5.54
CA LEU A 15 -11.95 4.52 5.21
C LEU A 15 -12.11 5.94 5.77
N ILE A 16 -11.70 6.17 7.02
CA ILE A 16 -11.76 7.50 7.64
C ILE A 16 -10.79 8.46 6.95
N LEU A 17 -9.54 8.04 6.72
CA LEU A 17 -8.54 8.87 6.03
C LEU A 17 -8.97 9.20 4.60
N GLY A 18 -9.49 8.23 3.86
CA GLY A 18 -9.98 8.43 2.50
C GLY A 18 -11.12 9.44 2.44
N THR A 19 -12.12 9.29 3.30
CA THR A 19 -13.27 10.22 3.37
C THR A 19 -12.85 11.63 3.78
N LEU A 20 -12.02 11.79 4.81
CA LEU A 20 -11.51 13.08 5.24
C LEU A 20 -10.67 13.76 4.15
N THR A 21 -9.81 13.01 3.47
CA THR A 21 -8.97 13.53 2.38
C THR A 21 -9.82 14.04 1.21
N ILE A 22 -10.88 13.31 0.83
CA ILE A 22 -11.81 13.75 -0.22
C ILE A 22 -12.57 15.02 0.19
N ILE A 23 -13.03 15.10 1.44
CA ILE A 23 -13.71 16.29 1.97
C ILE A 23 -12.77 17.51 1.91
N LEU A 24 -11.54 17.34 2.36
CA LEU A 24 -10.51 18.37 2.38
C LEU A 24 -10.16 18.85 0.95
N ALA A 25 -9.97 17.93 0.00
CA ALA A 25 -9.66 18.25 -1.39
C ALA A 25 -10.81 19.02 -2.10
N ASN A 26 -12.06 18.69 -1.76
CA ASN A 26 -13.23 19.36 -2.31
C ASN A 26 -13.44 20.77 -1.73
N ARG A 27 -13.09 20.99 -0.45
CA ARG A 27 -13.22 22.31 0.22
C ARG A 27 -12.16 23.33 -0.20
N ALA A 28 -11.00 22.88 -0.68
CA ALA A 28 -9.87 23.72 -1.06
C ALA A 28 -10.07 24.44 -2.42
N VAL A 29 -11.12 25.25 -2.59
CA VAL A 29 -11.52 25.82 -3.89
C VAL A 29 -10.45 26.71 -4.53
N ASN A 30 -9.67 27.43 -3.71
CA ASN A 30 -8.62 28.36 -4.15
C ASN A 30 -7.22 27.72 -4.23
N HIS A 31 -7.11 26.42 -3.98
CA HIS A 31 -5.85 25.68 -4.01
C HIS A 31 -5.55 25.16 -5.41
N ASP A 32 -4.28 24.89 -5.68
CA ASP A 32 -3.78 24.38 -6.96
C ASP A 32 -4.62 23.16 -7.43
N PRO A 33 -5.28 23.24 -8.60
CA PRO A 33 -6.13 22.17 -9.12
C PRO A 33 -5.41 20.83 -9.27
N HIS A 34 -4.11 20.81 -9.61
CA HIS A 34 -3.33 19.59 -9.76
C HIS A 34 -3.12 18.89 -8.41
N LYS A 35 -2.78 19.67 -7.38
CA LYS A 35 -2.63 19.19 -6.01
C LYS A 35 -3.92 18.62 -5.46
N ARG A 36 -5.05 19.28 -5.76
CA ARG A 36 -6.39 18.79 -5.39
C ARG A 36 -6.75 17.48 -6.07
N PHE A 37 -6.43 17.32 -7.36
CA PHE A 37 -6.65 16.06 -8.06
C PHE A 37 -5.82 14.93 -7.46
N THR A 38 -4.55 15.21 -7.18
CA THR A 38 -3.65 14.25 -6.53
C THR A 38 -4.16 13.84 -5.15
N ALA A 39 -4.66 14.79 -4.35
CA ALA A 39 -5.31 14.51 -3.08
C ALA A 39 -6.58 13.65 -3.24
N LEU A 40 -7.38 13.86 -4.29
CA LEU A 40 -8.53 13.00 -4.60
C LEU A 40 -8.11 11.58 -4.98
N LEU A 41 -7.03 11.40 -5.74
CA LEU A 41 -6.49 10.07 -6.03
C LEU A 41 -6.08 9.35 -4.75
N PHE A 42 -5.36 10.01 -3.84
CA PHE A 42 -5.05 9.45 -2.51
C PHE A 42 -6.30 9.07 -1.72
N GLY A 43 -7.28 9.98 -1.68
CA GLY A 43 -8.53 9.73 -0.96
C GLY A 43 -9.26 8.49 -1.47
N TRP A 44 -9.29 8.28 -2.79
CA TRP A 44 -9.88 7.08 -3.37
C TRP A 44 -9.03 5.82 -3.16
N ILE A 45 -7.70 5.90 -3.28
CA ILE A 45 -6.80 4.78 -2.95
C ILE A 45 -7.09 4.27 -1.53
N PHE A 46 -7.24 5.18 -0.56
CA PHE A 46 -7.61 4.83 0.81
C PHE A 46 -8.99 4.19 0.94
N ILE A 47 -10.01 4.70 0.23
CA ILE A 47 -11.33 4.05 0.23
C ILE A 47 -11.24 2.61 -0.31
N PHE A 48 -10.47 2.39 -1.37
CA PHE A 48 -10.27 1.05 -1.93
C PHE A 48 -9.47 0.13 -1.00
N PHE A 49 -8.41 0.62 -0.33
CA PHE A 49 -7.71 -0.13 0.72
C PHE A 49 -8.65 -0.49 1.86
N GLY A 50 -9.42 0.48 2.35
CA GLY A 50 -10.38 0.27 3.43
C GLY A 50 -11.45 -0.77 3.08
N ALA A 51 -11.99 -0.72 1.87
CA ALA A 51 -12.93 -1.72 1.36
C ALA A 51 -12.27 -3.11 1.23
N TYR A 52 -11.05 -3.18 0.69
CA TYR A 52 -10.27 -4.40 0.56
C TYR A 52 -10.03 -5.05 1.94
N TYR A 53 -9.51 -4.30 2.91
CA TYR A 53 -9.26 -4.82 4.26
C TYR A 53 -10.55 -5.15 5.02
N THR A 54 -11.65 -4.47 4.75
CA THR A 54 -12.98 -4.84 5.29
C THR A 54 -13.37 -6.24 4.83
N VAL A 55 -13.22 -6.53 3.53
CA VAL A 55 -13.56 -7.85 3.00
C VAL A 55 -12.63 -8.93 3.56
N ILE A 56 -11.32 -8.67 3.65
CA ILE A 56 -10.36 -9.60 4.27
C ILE A 56 -10.76 -9.90 5.71
N SER A 57 -11.09 -8.87 6.49
CA SER A 57 -11.51 -9.03 7.90
C SER A 57 -12.74 -9.92 8.04
N VAL A 58 -13.71 -9.78 7.12
CA VAL A 58 -14.91 -10.62 7.12
C VAL A 58 -14.59 -12.06 6.70
N ILE A 59 -13.68 -12.26 5.75
CA ILE A 59 -13.20 -13.58 5.35
C ILE A 59 -12.54 -14.27 6.54
N GLU A 60 -11.56 -13.63 7.18
CA GLU A 60 -10.83 -14.18 8.32
C GLU A 60 -11.77 -14.54 9.49
N LEU A 61 -12.79 -13.72 9.74
CA LEU A 61 -13.75 -13.96 10.81
C LEU A 61 -14.73 -15.10 10.51
N ARG A 62 -15.23 -15.20 9.27
CA ARG A 62 -16.32 -16.11 8.90
C ARG A 62 -15.84 -17.43 8.31
N TYR A 63 -14.64 -17.44 7.73
CA TYR A 63 -14.04 -18.55 7.02
C TYR A 63 -12.63 -18.82 7.57
N SER A 64 -12.52 -18.95 8.90
CA SER A 64 -11.24 -19.19 9.59
C SER A 64 -10.50 -20.43 9.11
N ASP A 65 -11.24 -21.43 8.62
CA ASP A 65 -10.72 -22.71 8.17
C ASP A 65 -10.42 -22.71 6.66
N ALA A 66 -10.80 -21.66 5.94
CA ALA A 66 -10.48 -21.51 4.53
C ALA A 66 -9.07 -20.95 4.38
N VAL A 67 -8.27 -21.55 3.50
CA VAL A 67 -6.94 -21.05 3.16
C VAL A 67 -7.11 -19.77 2.33
N PHE A 68 -7.04 -18.61 3.01
CA PHE A 68 -7.06 -17.30 2.36
C PHE A 68 -5.86 -16.47 2.82
N GLY A 69 -5.15 -15.89 1.85
CA GLY A 69 -3.94 -15.10 2.05
C GLY A 69 -3.70 -14.21 0.85
N TRP A 70 -2.96 -13.11 1.05
CA TRP A 70 -2.70 -12.12 0.01
C TRP A 70 -2.07 -12.72 -1.27
N SER A 71 -1.29 -13.79 -1.10
CA SER A 71 -0.63 -14.53 -2.18
C SER A 71 -1.61 -15.18 -3.17
N LEU A 72 -2.81 -15.60 -2.74
CA LEU A 72 -3.80 -16.27 -3.60
C LEU A 72 -4.33 -15.36 -4.70
N ILE A 73 -4.63 -14.11 -4.36
CA ILE A 73 -5.13 -13.11 -5.33
C ILE A 73 -3.96 -12.60 -6.18
N GLN A 74 -2.84 -12.31 -5.53
CA GLN A 74 -1.70 -11.65 -6.16
C GLN A 74 -0.92 -12.56 -7.12
N PHE A 75 -0.81 -13.85 -6.80
CA PHE A 75 -0.26 -14.86 -7.71
C PHE A 75 -1.34 -15.54 -8.55
N GLY A 76 -2.62 -15.29 -8.31
CA GLY A 76 -3.67 -15.79 -9.18
C GLY A 76 -3.89 -17.31 -9.07
N THR A 77 -3.66 -17.86 -7.89
CA THR A 77 -3.81 -19.30 -7.59
C THR A 77 -5.16 -19.64 -6.97
N PHE A 78 -6.03 -18.64 -6.80
CA PHE A 78 -7.38 -18.88 -6.30
C PHE A 78 -8.23 -19.64 -7.31
N GLU A 79 -8.81 -20.76 -6.87
CA GLU A 79 -9.84 -21.51 -7.58
C GLU A 79 -11.18 -21.35 -6.82
N PRO A 80 -12.28 -20.98 -7.49
CA PRO A 80 -13.58 -20.82 -6.85
C PRO A 80 -14.03 -22.11 -6.16
N SER A 81 -14.46 -21.97 -4.90
CA SER A 81 -14.81 -23.09 -4.03
C SER A 81 -16.24 -23.62 -4.27
N GLY A 82 -17.06 -22.90 -5.04
CA GLY A 82 -18.49 -23.14 -5.16
C GLY A 82 -19.31 -22.60 -3.99
N THR A 83 -18.65 -22.04 -2.97
CA THR A 83 -19.31 -21.36 -1.85
C THR A 83 -19.59 -19.91 -2.25
N GLY A 84 -20.79 -19.67 -2.82
CA GLY A 84 -21.12 -18.39 -3.46
C GLY A 84 -20.88 -17.12 -2.63
N SER A 85 -20.93 -17.17 -1.29
CA SER A 85 -20.60 -15.99 -0.47
C SER A 85 -19.10 -15.82 -0.21
N PHE A 86 -18.32 -16.90 -0.12
CA PHE A 86 -16.86 -16.82 0.01
C PHE A 86 -16.23 -16.37 -1.32
N ASP A 87 -16.64 -17.00 -2.42
CA ASP A 87 -16.15 -16.65 -3.76
C ASP A 87 -16.50 -15.20 -4.11
N ALA A 88 -17.70 -14.72 -3.73
CA ALA A 88 -18.07 -13.30 -3.88
C ALA A 88 -17.10 -12.36 -3.15
N MET A 89 -16.71 -12.70 -1.93
CA MET A 89 -15.77 -11.88 -1.15
C MET A 89 -14.38 -11.88 -1.79
N VAL A 90 -13.89 -13.03 -2.27
CA VAL A 90 -12.59 -13.08 -2.97
C VAL A 90 -12.63 -12.27 -4.28
N PHE A 91 -13.73 -12.34 -5.03
CA PHE A 91 -13.93 -11.52 -6.23
C PHE A 91 -13.96 -10.01 -5.92
N MET A 92 -14.60 -9.62 -4.80
CA MET A 92 -14.57 -8.23 -4.33
C MET A 92 -13.15 -7.78 -3.97
N SER A 93 -12.42 -8.58 -3.19
CA SER A 93 -11.04 -8.30 -2.83
C SER A 93 -10.17 -8.08 -4.08
N TYR A 94 -10.31 -8.93 -5.09
CA TYR A 94 -9.62 -8.75 -6.35
C TYR A 94 -10.02 -7.45 -7.07
N GLY A 95 -11.33 -7.16 -7.16
CA GLY A 95 -11.82 -5.93 -7.80
C GLY A 95 -11.30 -4.67 -7.11
N PHE A 96 -11.25 -4.68 -5.77
CA PHE A 96 -10.68 -3.57 -5.00
C PHE A 96 -9.17 -3.45 -5.21
N GLN A 97 -8.43 -4.55 -5.22
CA GLN A 97 -7.00 -4.56 -5.52
C GLN A 97 -6.70 -4.04 -6.93
N ALA A 98 -7.50 -4.42 -7.92
CA ALA A 98 -7.40 -3.89 -9.28
C ALA A 98 -7.57 -2.36 -9.32
N GLY A 99 -8.55 -1.85 -8.54
CA GLY A 99 -8.78 -0.42 -8.34
C GLY A 99 -7.59 0.30 -7.70
N ILE A 100 -7.01 -0.28 -6.64
CA ILE A 100 -5.80 0.24 -6.00
C ILE A 100 -4.67 0.34 -7.02
N ASN A 101 -4.37 -0.74 -7.74
CA ASN A 101 -3.21 -0.79 -8.63
C ASN A 101 -3.30 0.23 -9.78
N ILE A 102 -4.50 0.43 -10.38
CA ILE A 102 -4.68 1.43 -11.45
C ILE A 102 -4.64 2.86 -10.93
N LEU A 103 -5.18 3.12 -9.73
CA LEU A 103 -5.10 4.42 -9.10
C LEU A 103 -3.66 4.77 -8.71
N THR A 104 -2.88 3.79 -8.24
CA THR A 104 -1.45 3.98 -7.94
C THR A 104 -0.66 4.28 -9.20
N LEU A 105 -0.96 3.61 -10.33
CA LEU A 105 -0.34 3.98 -11.62
C LEU A 105 -0.72 5.41 -12.02
N ALA A 106 -1.99 5.79 -11.90
CA ALA A 106 -2.42 7.16 -12.18
C ALA A 106 -1.69 8.16 -11.28
N LEU A 107 -1.52 7.85 -10.00
CA LEU A 107 -0.76 8.67 -9.06
C LEU A 107 0.71 8.81 -9.47
N ALA A 108 1.35 7.72 -9.91
CA ALA A 108 2.74 7.75 -10.38
C ALA A 108 2.94 8.61 -11.63
N LEU A 109 1.90 8.77 -12.44
CA LEU A 109 1.92 9.66 -13.60
C LEU A 109 1.75 11.14 -13.23
N HIS A 110 1.18 11.47 -12.06
CA HIS A 110 0.88 12.85 -11.65
C HIS A 110 1.80 13.39 -10.54
N LEU A 111 2.47 12.52 -9.78
CA LEU A 111 3.29 12.88 -8.62
C LEU A 111 4.70 12.30 -8.73
N PRO A 112 5.78 13.10 -8.51
CA PRO A 112 5.80 14.49 -8.05
C PRO A 112 5.43 15.58 -9.08
N PHE A 113 5.50 15.30 -10.38
CA PHE A 113 5.02 16.23 -11.42
C PHE A 113 4.29 15.45 -12.52
N ASP A 114 3.41 16.13 -13.25
CA ASP A 114 2.63 15.48 -14.30
C ASP A 114 3.54 15.06 -15.47
N LEU A 115 3.52 13.77 -15.81
CA LEU A 115 4.21 13.22 -16.96
C LEU A 115 3.43 13.43 -18.26
N GLY A 116 2.13 13.71 -18.16
CA GLY A 116 1.30 14.13 -19.28
C GLY A 116 1.01 15.62 -19.26
N SER A 117 0.65 16.16 -20.42
CA SER A 117 0.14 17.53 -20.54
C SER A 117 -0.93 17.61 -21.61
N GLY A 118 -1.88 18.52 -21.43
CA GLY A 118 -2.95 18.82 -22.35
C GLY A 118 -4.35 18.70 -21.75
N ARG A 119 -5.29 19.49 -22.29
CA ARG A 119 -6.70 19.57 -21.86
C ARG A 119 -7.44 18.22 -21.80
N GLY A 120 -6.97 17.21 -22.53
CA GLY A 120 -7.57 15.87 -22.57
C GLY A 120 -6.89 14.82 -21.68
N TRP A 121 -5.71 15.09 -21.13
CA TRP A 121 -4.91 14.10 -20.39
C TRP A 121 -5.65 13.58 -19.15
N ASN A 122 -6.08 14.48 -18.28
CA ASN A 122 -6.81 14.14 -17.06
C ASN A 122 -8.12 13.38 -17.36
N ALA A 123 -8.86 13.81 -18.39
CA ALA A 123 -10.09 13.12 -18.81
C ALA A 123 -9.80 11.71 -19.35
N ALA A 124 -8.71 11.54 -20.10
CA ALA A 124 -8.27 10.23 -20.58
C ALA A 124 -7.85 9.31 -19.43
N VAL A 125 -7.08 9.82 -18.45
CA VAL A 125 -6.67 9.06 -17.25
C VAL A 125 -7.90 8.59 -16.48
N ILE A 126 -8.86 9.48 -16.20
CA ILE A 126 -10.12 9.13 -15.52
C ILE A 126 -10.91 8.07 -16.31
N GLY A 127 -11.00 8.23 -17.63
CA GLY A 127 -11.66 7.28 -18.51
C GLY A 127 -11.00 5.89 -18.50
N VAL A 128 -9.66 5.85 -18.54
CA VAL A 128 -8.88 4.61 -18.48
C VAL A 128 -9.05 3.92 -17.13
N ILE A 129 -9.01 4.67 -16.01
CA ILE A 129 -9.24 4.08 -14.68
C ILE A 129 -10.61 3.41 -14.63
N ALA A 130 -11.67 4.10 -15.04
CA ALA A 130 -13.01 3.53 -15.01
C ALA A 130 -13.16 2.32 -15.94
N LEU A 131 -12.64 2.40 -17.16
CA LEU A 131 -12.67 1.28 -18.09
C LEU A 131 -11.92 0.05 -17.53
N TYR A 132 -10.75 0.27 -16.95
CA TYR A 132 -9.93 -0.78 -16.34
C TYR A 132 -10.67 -1.45 -15.18
N CYS A 133 -11.20 -0.67 -14.23
CA CYS A 133 -11.94 -1.20 -13.09
C CYS A 133 -13.23 -1.94 -13.48
N ILE A 134 -13.83 -1.64 -14.63
CA ILE A 134 -15.01 -2.34 -15.12
C ILE A 134 -14.63 -3.65 -15.81
N LEU A 135 -13.67 -3.61 -16.74
CA LEU A 135 -13.36 -4.74 -17.62
C LEU A 135 -12.51 -5.81 -16.93
N VAL A 136 -11.50 -5.41 -16.16
CA VAL A 136 -10.49 -6.35 -15.63
C VAL A 136 -11.08 -7.36 -14.64
N PRO A 137 -11.98 -6.98 -13.71
CA PRO A 137 -12.70 -7.95 -12.88
C PRO A 137 -13.45 -9.00 -13.70
N ILE A 138 -14.19 -8.58 -14.75
CA ILE A 138 -14.92 -9.52 -15.62
C ILE A 138 -13.95 -10.48 -16.31
N ILE A 139 -12.87 -9.96 -16.92
CA ILE A 139 -11.91 -10.77 -17.66
C ILE A 139 -11.30 -11.86 -16.77
N VAL A 140 -10.96 -11.52 -15.52
CA VAL A 140 -10.34 -12.49 -14.60
C VAL A 140 -11.35 -13.47 -14.03
N ILE A 141 -12.57 -13.04 -13.69
CA ILE A 141 -13.60 -13.94 -13.19
C ILE A 141 -13.96 -15.01 -14.25
N PHE A 142 -14.01 -14.64 -15.54
CA PHE A 142 -14.29 -15.60 -16.62
C PHE A 142 -13.06 -16.34 -17.15
N GLY A 143 -11.90 -15.69 -17.20
CA GLY A 143 -10.67 -16.24 -17.77
C GLY A 143 -9.79 -16.97 -16.76
N GLY A 144 -10.15 -16.92 -15.48
CA GLY A 144 -9.41 -17.52 -14.37
C GLY A 144 -8.42 -16.57 -13.71
N PHE A 145 -8.13 -16.85 -12.44
CA PHE A 145 -7.24 -16.02 -11.60
C PHE A 145 -5.79 -16.02 -12.06
N SER A 146 -5.33 -16.99 -12.84
CA SER A 146 -3.97 -16.96 -13.40
C SER A 146 -3.70 -15.71 -14.27
N ILE A 147 -4.74 -15.05 -14.78
CA ILE A 147 -4.65 -13.80 -15.54
C ILE A 147 -4.30 -12.60 -14.65
N THR A 148 -4.51 -12.67 -13.32
CA THR A 148 -4.17 -11.56 -12.40
C THR A 148 -2.69 -11.19 -12.46
N VAL A 149 -1.84 -12.12 -12.88
CA VAL A 149 -0.40 -11.93 -13.10
C VAL A 149 -0.10 -10.78 -14.09
N VAL A 150 -1.04 -10.42 -14.97
CA VAL A 150 -0.94 -9.25 -15.86
C VAL A 150 -0.88 -7.94 -15.06
N GLN A 151 -1.51 -7.89 -13.88
CA GLN A 151 -1.43 -6.72 -13.00
C GLN A 151 -0.01 -6.46 -12.51
N SER A 152 0.85 -7.47 -12.45
CA SER A 152 2.26 -7.30 -12.09
C SER A 152 3.00 -6.36 -13.04
N ILE A 153 2.59 -6.27 -14.30
CA ILE A 153 3.16 -5.32 -15.27
C ILE A 153 2.85 -3.89 -14.81
N MET A 154 1.64 -3.62 -14.36
CA MET A 154 1.22 -2.32 -13.87
C MET A 154 1.94 -1.97 -12.57
N ILE A 155 2.02 -2.92 -11.64
CA ILE A 155 2.76 -2.77 -10.38
C ILE A 155 4.24 -2.47 -10.66
N PHE A 156 4.88 -3.18 -11.57
CA PHE A 156 6.26 -2.92 -11.97
C PHE A 156 6.42 -1.56 -12.66
N THR A 157 5.50 -1.18 -13.54
CA THR A 157 5.54 0.10 -14.26
C THR A 157 5.54 1.28 -13.28
N THR A 158 4.64 1.27 -12.31
CA THR A 158 4.56 2.29 -11.25
C THR A 158 5.88 2.37 -10.46
N SER A 159 6.43 1.22 -10.05
CA SER A 159 7.72 1.15 -9.34
C SER A 159 8.87 1.72 -10.20
N ALA A 160 8.91 1.38 -11.48
CA ALA A 160 9.92 1.87 -12.42
C ALA A 160 9.83 3.39 -12.63
N VAL A 161 8.63 3.94 -12.78
CA VAL A 161 8.41 5.38 -12.94
C VAL A 161 8.94 6.14 -11.74
N TRP A 162 8.52 5.79 -10.52
CA TRP A 162 9.02 6.48 -9.32
C TRP A 162 10.51 6.28 -9.08
N THR A 163 11.05 5.09 -9.38
CA THR A 163 12.49 4.86 -9.26
C THR A 163 13.28 5.76 -10.21
N MET A 164 12.80 5.93 -11.44
CA MET A 164 13.43 6.83 -12.41
C MET A 164 13.40 8.28 -11.95
N LEU A 165 12.27 8.73 -11.39
CA LEU A 165 12.14 10.09 -10.83
C LEU A 165 13.06 10.30 -9.62
N TYR A 166 13.19 9.29 -8.77
CA TYR A 166 14.15 9.30 -7.66
C TYR A 166 15.59 9.43 -8.15
N ILE A 167 16.01 8.60 -9.11
CA ILE A 167 17.36 8.63 -9.71
C ILE A 167 17.66 10.01 -10.29
N ARG A 168 16.73 10.57 -11.07
CA ARG A 168 16.89 11.89 -11.66
C ARG A 168 17.04 12.97 -10.58
N GLY A 169 16.21 12.93 -9.55
CA GLY A 169 16.25 13.90 -8.46
C GLY A 169 17.55 13.82 -7.64
N ILE A 170 18.02 12.62 -7.32
CA ILE A 170 19.24 12.47 -6.52
C ILE A 170 20.51 12.82 -7.29
N ILE A 171 20.56 12.52 -8.60
CA ILE A 171 21.68 12.90 -9.46
C ILE A 171 21.77 14.44 -9.55
N SER A 172 20.64 15.11 -9.83
CA SER A 172 20.60 16.56 -9.91
C SER A 172 20.99 17.21 -8.56
N GLU A 173 20.56 16.63 -7.44
CA GLU A 173 20.93 17.16 -6.12
C GLU A 173 22.42 16.96 -5.77
N LEU A 174 22.99 15.77 -6.02
CA LEU A 174 24.34 15.41 -5.58
C LEU A 174 25.44 15.83 -6.55
N ILE A 175 25.13 15.95 -7.84
CA ILE A 175 26.10 16.30 -8.89
C ILE A 175 25.92 17.76 -9.31
N GLU A 176 24.69 18.19 -9.61
CA GLU A 176 24.41 19.54 -10.11
C GLU A 176 24.22 20.55 -8.98
N GLY A 177 24.03 20.09 -7.75
CA GLY A 177 23.85 20.95 -6.57
C GLY A 177 22.47 21.61 -6.48
N ASN A 178 21.49 21.15 -7.26
CA ASN A 178 20.15 21.71 -7.24
C ASN A 178 19.37 21.24 -5.99
N GLU A 179 19.10 22.15 -5.05
CA GLU A 179 18.38 21.82 -3.82
C GLU A 179 16.89 21.57 -4.04
N GLU A 180 16.26 22.14 -5.09
CA GLU A 180 14.84 21.89 -5.40
C GLU A 180 14.60 20.43 -5.84
N ALA A 181 15.57 19.82 -6.53
CA ALA A 181 15.53 18.42 -6.94
C ALA A 181 15.52 17.44 -5.75
N ARG A 182 15.91 17.91 -4.55
CA ARG A 182 15.83 17.14 -3.31
C ARG A 182 14.39 16.81 -2.95
N SER A 183 13.48 17.75 -3.16
CA SER A 183 12.06 17.56 -2.86
C SER A 183 11.45 16.46 -3.72
N ILE A 184 11.74 16.50 -5.02
CA ILE A 184 11.30 15.50 -6.01
C ILE A 184 11.79 14.09 -5.65
N SER A 185 13.08 13.93 -5.36
CA SER A 185 13.64 12.64 -4.96
C SER A 185 13.07 12.16 -3.63
N LYS A 186 12.90 13.05 -2.64
CA LYS A 186 12.27 12.71 -1.37
C LYS A 186 10.83 12.21 -1.56
N GLY A 187 10.04 12.86 -2.42
CA GLY A 187 8.65 12.50 -2.69
C GLY A 187 8.53 11.13 -3.36
N ALA A 188 9.31 10.91 -4.43
CA ALA A 188 9.36 9.62 -5.12
C ALA A 188 9.83 8.49 -4.18
N GLY A 189 10.86 8.72 -3.36
CA GLY A 189 11.37 7.72 -2.43
C GLY A 189 10.35 7.37 -1.34
N LEU A 190 9.62 8.35 -0.80
CA LEU A 190 8.55 8.11 0.15
C LEU A 190 7.39 7.32 -0.46
N LEU A 191 6.98 7.62 -1.69
CA LEU A 191 5.93 6.86 -2.40
C LEU A 191 6.34 5.42 -2.69
N LEU A 192 7.60 5.20 -3.09
CA LEU A 192 8.14 3.85 -3.25
C LEU A 192 8.05 3.05 -1.96
N ILE A 193 8.43 3.64 -0.82
CA ILE A 193 8.29 2.97 0.47
C ILE A 193 6.80 2.76 0.81
N ALA A 194 5.94 3.75 0.62
CA ALA A 194 4.53 3.64 0.97
C ALA A 194 3.82 2.49 0.22
N PHE A 195 4.07 2.30 -1.07
CA PHE A 195 3.37 1.29 -1.87
C PHE A 195 4.10 -0.04 -2.00
N TYR A 196 5.44 -0.05 -1.88
CA TYR A 196 6.24 -1.24 -2.16
C TYR A 196 6.98 -1.78 -0.94
N SER A 197 6.92 -1.12 0.22
CA SER A 197 7.60 -1.57 1.44
C SER A 197 7.32 -3.03 1.80
N GLY A 198 6.08 -3.50 1.61
CA GLY A 198 5.74 -4.93 1.74
C GLY A 198 6.65 -5.79 0.86
N THR A 199 6.65 -5.57 -0.45
CA THR A 199 7.52 -6.31 -1.39
C THR A 199 9.03 -6.08 -1.18
N MET A 200 9.42 -4.93 -0.63
CA MET A 200 10.82 -4.61 -0.34
C MET A 200 11.40 -5.44 0.81
N ILE A 201 10.58 -5.97 1.73
CA ILE A 201 11.07 -6.83 2.82
C ILE A 201 11.77 -8.07 2.24
N TRP A 202 11.25 -8.65 1.16
CA TRP A 202 11.83 -9.83 0.52
C TRP A 202 12.96 -9.53 -0.47
N TRP A 203 13.61 -8.37 -0.39
CA TRP A 203 14.64 -7.97 -1.35
C TRP A 203 15.81 -8.95 -1.44
N LEU A 204 16.31 -9.44 -0.30
CA LEU A 204 17.47 -10.32 -0.26
C LEU A 204 17.11 -11.73 -0.75
N SER A 205 15.93 -12.22 -0.36
CA SER A 205 15.35 -13.47 -0.86
C SER A 205 15.14 -13.43 -2.38
N THR A 206 14.78 -12.25 -2.94
CA THR A 206 14.69 -12.02 -4.38
C THR A 206 16.07 -12.00 -5.05
N LEU A 207 17.05 -11.33 -4.44
CA LEU A 207 18.40 -11.17 -5.00
C LEU A 207 19.15 -12.51 -5.09
N VAL A 208 19.03 -13.36 -4.06
CA VAL A 208 19.68 -14.68 -4.00
C VAL A 208 18.81 -15.76 -4.69
N LEU A 209 17.62 -15.41 -5.18
CA LEU A 209 16.64 -16.31 -5.79
C LEU A 209 16.08 -17.37 -4.82
N ALA A 210 16.21 -17.16 -3.51
CA ALA A 210 15.63 -18.04 -2.48
C ALA A 210 14.09 -18.08 -2.56
N ASN A 211 13.45 -17.00 -3.06
CA ASN A 211 12.01 -16.98 -3.32
C ASN A 211 11.54 -18.09 -4.27
N ASN A 212 12.42 -18.64 -5.11
CA ASN A 212 12.06 -19.71 -6.05
C ASN A 212 11.76 -21.03 -5.33
N GLU A 213 12.40 -21.29 -4.18
CA GLU A 213 12.14 -22.50 -3.39
C GLU A 213 10.73 -22.45 -2.82
N TRP A 214 10.36 -21.33 -2.19
CA TRP A 214 9.00 -21.09 -1.74
C TRP A 214 7.99 -21.12 -2.90
N PHE A 215 8.31 -20.44 -4.01
CA PHE A 215 7.41 -20.37 -5.17
C PHE A 215 7.23 -21.71 -5.87
N SER A 216 8.20 -22.63 -5.77
CA SER A 216 8.04 -23.99 -6.30
C SER A 216 6.89 -24.76 -5.61
N GLY A 217 6.65 -24.49 -4.32
CA GLY A 217 5.50 -25.01 -3.60
C GLY A 217 4.17 -24.40 -4.06
N VAL A 218 4.16 -23.13 -4.47
CA VAL A 218 2.98 -22.50 -5.07
C VAL A 218 2.69 -23.11 -6.45
N LEU A 219 3.74 -23.37 -7.23
CA LEU A 219 3.63 -24.01 -8.55
C LEU A 219 3.14 -25.46 -8.48
N SER A 220 3.49 -26.21 -7.43
CA SER A 220 3.04 -27.60 -7.27
C SER A 220 1.54 -27.73 -6.97
N GLN A 221 0.93 -26.66 -6.45
CA GLN A 221 -0.51 -26.60 -6.19
C GLN A 221 -1.34 -26.28 -7.44
N LEU A 222 -0.72 -25.81 -8.52
CA LEU A 222 -1.41 -25.51 -9.77
C LEU A 222 -1.66 -26.80 -10.57
N SER A 223 -2.90 -27.00 -11.00
CA SER A 223 -3.38 -28.19 -11.72
C SER A 223 -2.80 -28.36 -13.13
N GLY A 224 -2.05 -27.39 -13.66
CA GLY A 224 -1.46 -27.41 -15.00
C GLY A 224 -0.12 -26.67 -15.11
N SER A 225 0.60 -26.92 -16.21
CA SER A 225 1.88 -26.25 -16.47
C SER A 225 1.71 -24.75 -16.62
N SER A 226 2.41 -23.97 -15.81
CA SER A 226 2.35 -22.51 -15.88
C SER A 226 2.96 -21.97 -17.18
N SER A 227 2.29 -20.98 -17.78
CA SER A 227 2.81 -20.32 -18.96
C SER A 227 4.04 -19.45 -18.66
N VAL A 228 4.88 -19.21 -19.67
CA VAL A 228 6.03 -18.29 -19.53
C VAL A 228 5.59 -16.88 -19.12
N LEU A 229 4.43 -16.42 -19.60
CA LEU A 229 3.88 -15.11 -19.26
C LEU A 229 3.51 -15.01 -17.77
N TYR A 230 2.97 -16.09 -17.20
CA TYR A 230 2.67 -16.17 -15.78
C TYR A 230 3.96 -16.08 -14.94
N LEU A 231 4.96 -16.90 -15.27
CA LEU A 231 6.25 -16.86 -14.57
C LEU A 231 6.93 -15.49 -14.68
N LEU A 232 6.82 -14.83 -15.84
CA LEU A 232 7.34 -13.48 -16.04
C LEU A 232 6.63 -12.47 -15.12
N GLY A 233 5.30 -12.48 -15.04
CA GLY A 233 4.58 -11.54 -14.18
C GLY A 233 4.84 -11.75 -12.70
N VAL A 234 5.03 -13.00 -12.25
CA VAL A 234 5.47 -13.28 -10.86
C VAL A 234 6.84 -12.65 -10.60
N ASN A 235 7.80 -12.83 -11.52
CA ASN A 235 9.13 -12.23 -11.38
C ASN A 235 9.08 -10.69 -11.39
N LEU A 236 8.24 -10.09 -12.25
CA LEU A 236 8.06 -8.64 -12.29
C LEU A 236 7.56 -8.09 -10.95
N LEU A 237 6.72 -8.83 -10.23
CA LEU A 237 6.27 -8.42 -8.91
C LEU A 237 7.43 -8.35 -7.90
N TRP A 238 8.26 -9.38 -7.84
CA TRP A 238 9.42 -9.40 -6.94
C TRP A 238 10.45 -8.33 -7.29
N VAL A 239 10.72 -8.16 -8.59
CA VAL A 239 11.63 -7.12 -9.09
C VAL A 239 11.08 -5.72 -8.78
N ALA A 240 9.76 -5.53 -8.76
CA ALA A 240 9.14 -4.25 -8.39
C ALA A 240 9.44 -3.81 -6.94
N GLY A 241 9.81 -4.73 -6.04
CA GLY A 241 10.31 -4.42 -4.70
C GLY A 241 11.83 -4.31 -4.63
N LEU A 242 12.57 -5.24 -5.24
CA LEU A 242 14.04 -5.28 -5.20
C LEU A 242 14.67 -4.05 -5.87
N MET A 243 14.23 -3.71 -7.08
CA MET A 243 14.81 -2.65 -7.90
C MET A 243 14.76 -1.27 -7.21
N PRO A 244 13.61 -0.77 -6.73
CA PRO A 244 13.57 0.51 -6.02
C PRO A 244 14.39 0.48 -4.73
N LEU A 245 14.35 -0.61 -3.95
CA LEU A 245 15.11 -0.66 -2.70
C LEU A 245 16.62 -0.59 -2.94
N GLY A 246 17.14 -1.32 -3.94
CA GLY A 246 18.55 -1.28 -4.30
C GLY A 246 18.99 0.13 -4.69
N VAL A 247 18.18 0.82 -5.49
CA VAL A 247 18.44 2.21 -5.89
C VAL A 247 18.36 3.17 -4.70
N LEU A 248 17.35 3.03 -3.84
CA LEU A 248 17.19 3.84 -2.63
C LEU A 248 18.36 3.65 -1.67
N LEU A 249 18.80 2.41 -1.45
CA LEU A 249 19.93 2.10 -0.57
C LEU A 249 21.22 2.74 -1.05
N ILE A 250 21.56 2.58 -2.33
CA ILE A 250 22.76 3.19 -2.91
C ILE A 250 22.66 4.71 -2.86
N GLY A 251 21.51 5.26 -3.24
CA GLY A 251 21.28 6.69 -3.27
C GLY A 251 21.34 7.34 -1.89
N GLU A 252 20.59 6.82 -0.91
CA GLU A 252 20.55 7.35 0.45
C GLU A 252 21.86 7.11 1.20
N ALA A 253 22.58 6.02 0.95
CA ALA A 253 23.94 5.83 1.46
C ALA A 253 24.86 6.94 0.93
N ALA A 254 24.89 7.17 -0.38
CA ALA A 254 25.71 8.21 -0.99
C ALA A 254 25.35 9.61 -0.47
N ARG A 255 24.06 9.91 -0.29
CA ARG A 255 23.59 11.16 0.29
C ARG A 255 24.01 11.30 1.74
N THR A 256 23.84 10.26 2.56
CA THR A 256 24.20 10.27 3.97
C THR A 256 25.69 10.56 4.17
N PHE A 257 26.56 9.99 3.33
CA PHE A 257 28.00 10.28 3.38
C PHE A 257 28.36 11.73 2.99
N LYS A 258 27.62 12.35 2.06
CA LYS A 258 27.94 13.70 1.55
C LYS A 258 27.25 14.85 2.31
N LYS A 259 25.98 14.68 2.67
CA LYS A 259 25.11 15.74 3.22
C LYS A 259 24.48 15.38 4.56
N GLY A 260 24.75 14.19 5.10
CA GLY A 260 24.18 13.72 6.36
C GLY A 260 22.85 12.98 6.20
N PRO A 261 22.38 12.30 7.26
CA PRO A 261 21.20 11.45 7.21
C PRO A 261 19.91 12.28 7.09
N SER A 262 18.95 11.78 6.33
CA SER A 262 17.58 12.30 6.27
C SER A 262 16.59 11.29 6.85
N LEU A 263 15.36 11.73 7.12
CA LEU A 263 14.28 10.82 7.55
C LEU A 263 14.08 9.67 6.54
N LEU A 264 14.13 9.99 5.24
CA LEU A 264 14.04 8.99 4.17
C LEU A 264 15.19 7.98 4.27
N SER A 265 16.41 8.45 4.48
CA SER A 265 17.58 7.58 4.64
C SER A 265 17.41 6.62 5.81
N ILE A 266 16.92 7.10 6.96
CA ILE A 266 16.66 6.27 8.15
C ILE A 266 15.64 5.17 7.82
N VAL A 267 14.51 5.53 7.21
CA VAL A 267 13.46 4.57 6.87
C VAL A 267 13.98 3.52 5.87
N VAL A 268 14.72 3.93 4.84
CA VAL A 268 15.31 3.01 3.85
C VAL A 268 16.26 2.00 4.53
N PHE A 269 17.13 2.45 5.43
CA PHE A 269 18.04 1.56 6.15
C PHE A 269 17.28 0.60 7.08
N VAL A 270 16.23 1.05 7.76
CA VAL A 270 15.40 0.18 8.60
C VAL A 270 14.73 -0.91 7.77
N VAL A 271 14.11 -0.56 6.64
CA VAL A 271 13.47 -1.54 5.74
C VAL A 271 14.48 -2.56 5.21
N ALA A 272 15.69 -2.10 4.84
CA ALA A 272 16.73 -3.00 4.36
C ALA A 272 17.23 -3.97 5.44
N VAL A 273 17.41 -3.51 6.69
CA VAL A 273 17.77 -4.35 7.82
C VAL A 273 16.67 -5.36 8.14
N ILE A 274 15.40 -4.93 8.14
CA ILE A 274 14.26 -5.84 8.33
C ILE A 274 14.28 -6.92 7.25
N GLY A 275 14.50 -6.56 5.98
CA GLY A 275 14.56 -7.55 4.90
C GLY A 275 15.76 -8.51 5.00
N LEU A 276 16.88 -8.05 5.55
CA LEU A 276 18.03 -8.93 5.85
C LEU A 276 17.66 -9.95 6.93
N ILE A 277 16.99 -9.51 8.01
CA ILE A 277 16.52 -10.43 9.05
C ILE A 277 15.48 -11.39 8.47
N ASN A 278 14.56 -10.90 7.63
CA ASN A 278 13.53 -11.71 7.01
C ASN A 278 14.12 -12.86 6.18
N TYR A 279 15.16 -12.59 5.40
CA TYR A 279 15.86 -13.62 4.63
C TYR A 279 16.43 -14.75 5.50
N PHE A 280 17.02 -14.44 6.65
CA PHE A 280 17.53 -15.49 7.55
C PHE A 280 16.42 -16.30 8.19
N ILE A 281 15.27 -15.67 8.45
CA ILE A 281 14.07 -16.37 8.93
C ILE A 281 13.50 -17.27 7.84
N ASP A 282 13.39 -16.78 6.60
CA ASP A 282 12.94 -17.56 5.44
C ASP A 282 13.82 -18.82 5.26
N LEU A 283 15.14 -18.66 5.34
CA LEU A 283 16.08 -19.79 5.28
C LEU A 283 15.89 -20.77 6.44
N ALA A 284 15.66 -20.28 7.66
CA ALA A 284 15.49 -21.15 8.83
C ALA A 284 14.20 -21.99 8.77
N VAL A 285 13.20 -21.54 8.00
CA VAL A 285 11.91 -22.23 7.84
C VAL A 285 11.81 -22.95 6.49
N SER A 286 12.81 -22.83 5.61
CA SER A 286 12.81 -23.45 4.27
C SER A 286 12.57 -24.96 4.30
N ASP A 287 13.19 -25.69 5.23
CA ASP A 287 13.00 -27.13 5.40
C ASP A 287 11.53 -27.51 5.72
N ILE A 288 10.84 -26.67 6.50
CA ILE A 288 9.41 -26.83 6.85
C ILE A 288 8.52 -26.53 5.63
N LEU A 289 8.89 -25.54 4.83
CA LEU A 289 8.16 -25.21 3.60
C LEU A 289 8.29 -26.31 2.54
N VAL A 290 9.48 -26.91 2.43
CA VAL A 290 9.75 -28.03 1.50
C VAL A 290 9.06 -29.32 1.97
N SER A 291 8.96 -29.56 3.29
CA SER A 291 8.29 -30.76 3.83
C SER A 291 6.80 -30.83 3.44
N CYS A 292 6.14 -29.68 3.24
CA CYS A 292 4.77 -29.60 2.76
C CYS A 292 4.60 -30.06 1.30
N TYR A 293 5.68 -30.10 0.51
CA TYR A 293 5.70 -30.63 -0.85
C TYR A 293 6.16 -32.10 -0.90
N GLU A 294 7.21 -32.45 -0.15
CA GLU A 294 7.79 -33.80 -0.22
C GLU A 294 7.07 -34.83 0.65
N THR A 295 6.40 -34.38 1.72
CA THR A 295 5.85 -35.25 2.78
C THR A 295 4.52 -34.72 3.33
N GLU A 296 4.24 -34.89 4.63
CA GLU A 296 3.10 -34.27 5.32
C GLU A 296 3.49 -32.87 5.79
N CYS A 297 2.58 -31.90 5.61
CA CYS A 297 2.85 -30.51 5.93
C CYS A 297 2.97 -30.29 7.43
N THR A 298 4.19 -29.95 7.87
CA THR A 298 4.47 -29.61 9.27
C THR A 298 3.98 -28.20 9.57
N GLU A 299 3.29 -28.02 10.71
CA GLU A 299 2.79 -26.69 11.10
C GLU A 299 3.92 -25.68 11.24
N LEU A 300 3.69 -24.48 10.69
CA LEU A 300 4.64 -23.37 10.79
C LEU A 300 4.78 -22.92 12.25
N PRO A 301 6.00 -22.53 12.68
CA PRO A 301 6.20 -22.03 14.04
C PRO A 301 5.33 -20.78 14.30
N ALA A 302 4.66 -20.72 15.45
CA ALA A 302 3.91 -19.52 15.86
C ALA A 302 4.78 -18.25 15.91
N ALA A 303 6.09 -18.38 16.08
CA ALA A 303 7.03 -17.26 16.01
C ALA A 303 7.09 -16.61 14.62
N LEU A 304 6.84 -17.37 13.53
CA LEU A 304 6.84 -16.84 12.17
C LEU A 304 5.61 -15.97 11.92
N SER A 305 4.41 -16.43 12.29
CA SER A 305 3.18 -15.63 12.12
C SER A 305 3.27 -14.32 12.91
N VAL A 306 3.88 -14.38 14.09
CA VAL A 306 4.19 -13.20 14.91
C VAL A 306 5.17 -12.26 14.20
N TRP A 307 6.24 -12.78 13.60
CA TRP A 307 7.21 -11.98 12.86
C TRP A 307 6.60 -11.32 11.61
N GLU A 308 5.81 -12.04 10.83
CA GLU A 308 5.11 -11.53 9.66
C GLU A 308 4.10 -10.44 10.03
N THR A 309 3.38 -10.62 11.15
CA THR A 309 2.47 -9.60 11.69
C THR A 309 3.24 -8.33 12.09
N LEU A 310 4.39 -8.47 12.75
CA LEU A 310 5.21 -7.35 13.17
C LEU A 310 5.90 -6.62 12.02
N THR A 311 6.29 -7.34 10.97
CA THR A 311 6.99 -6.75 9.82
C THR A 311 5.99 -6.28 8.79
N THR A 312 5.37 -7.19 8.04
CA THR A 312 4.46 -6.88 6.94
C THR A 312 3.15 -6.27 7.44
N GLY A 313 2.61 -6.76 8.57
CA GLY A 313 1.37 -6.25 9.15
C GLY A 313 1.51 -4.80 9.63
N VAL A 314 2.47 -4.50 10.52
CA VAL A 314 2.69 -3.12 11.00
C VAL A 314 3.06 -2.19 9.86
N LEU A 315 3.93 -2.62 8.95
CA LEU A 315 4.38 -1.78 7.86
C LEU A 315 3.21 -1.42 6.94
N SER A 316 2.42 -2.41 6.51
CA SER A 316 1.32 -2.20 5.57
C SER A 316 0.09 -1.54 6.20
N PHE A 317 -0.24 -1.87 7.44
CA PHE A 317 -1.48 -1.42 8.09
C PHE A 317 -1.32 -0.14 8.93
N LEU A 318 -0.12 0.15 9.44
CA LEU A 318 0.11 1.27 10.36
C LEU A 318 1.06 2.32 9.79
N PHE A 319 2.20 1.89 9.25
CA PHE A 319 3.23 2.81 8.77
C PHE A 319 2.85 3.49 7.45
N VAL A 320 2.26 2.75 6.51
CA VAL A 320 1.85 3.26 5.20
C VAL A 320 0.82 4.41 5.31
N PRO A 321 -0.29 4.29 6.07
CA PRO A 321 -1.23 5.40 6.27
C PRO A 321 -0.58 6.64 6.88
N LEU A 322 0.35 6.47 7.82
CA LEU A 322 1.08 7.57 8.44
C LEU A 322 1.97 8.31 7.43
N LEU A 323 2.67 7.55 6.59
CA LEU A 323 3.52 8.09 5.53
C LEU A 323 2.70 8.87 4.49
N PHE A 324 1.51 8.39 4.15
CA PHE A 324 0.60 9.15 3.26
C PHE A 324 0.12 10.46 3.85
N VAL A 325 -0.27 10.49 5.13
CA VAL A 325 -0.63 11.75 5.81
C VAL A 325 0.58 12.71 5.82
N TYR A 326 1.78 12.19 6.04
CA TYR A 326 3.00 12.98 5.90
C TYR A 326 3.17 13.57 4.49
N ILE A 327 2.96 12.79 3.43
CA ILE A 327 3.02 13.28 2.05
C ILE A 327 1.96 14.35 1.78
N LEU A 328 0.70 14.14 2.19
CA LEU A 328 -0.40 15.08 1.98
C LEU A 328 -0.08 16.46 2.57
N ILE A 329 0.56 16.49 3.73
CA ILE A 329 0.89 17.70 4.45
C ILE A 329 2.18 18.33 3.90
N GLN A 330 3.26 17.54 3.80
CA GLN A 330 4.59 18.02 3.40
C GLN A 330 4.59 18.62 1.99
N TYR A 331 3.78 18.08 1.07
CA TYR A 331 3.65 18.60 -0.29
C TYR A 331 2.48 19.58 -0.45
N ARG A 332 1.81 19.96 0.65
CA ARG A 332 0.61 20.81 0.68
C ARG A 332 -0.41 20.35 -0.38
N LEU A 333 -0.70 19.06 -0.44
CA LEU A 333 -1.72 18.53 -1.35
C LEU A 333 -3.13 18.97 -0.92
N VAL A 334 -3.29 19.21 0.38
CA VAL A 334 -4.49 19.78 0.99
C VAL A 334 -4.17 21.19 1.49
N ASP A 335 -5.13 22.10 1.31
CA ASP A 335 -5.05 23.46 1.82
C ASP A 335 -5.26 23.52 3.35
N SER A 336 -4.21 23.94 4.06
CA SER A 336 -4.19 24.14 5.51
C SER A 336 -4.36 25.62 5.93
N SER A 337 -4.61 26.53 4.99
CA SER A 337 -4.70 27.97 5.26
C SER A 337 -5.99 28.37 5.99
N SER A 338 -7.10 27.63 5.77
CA SER A 338 -8.35 27.89 6.49
C SER A 338 -8.35 27.23 7.87
N ASP A 339 -8.84 27.94 8.89
CA ASP A 339 -8.92 27.42 10.26
C ASP A 339 -9.75 26.12 10.35
N GLU A 340 -10.78 25.98 9.52
CA GLU A 340 -11.62 24.78 9.47
C GLU A 340 -10.87 23.56 8.88
N ASN A 341 -10.16 23.73 7.76
CA ASN A 341 -9.34 22.64 7.20
C ASN A 341 -8.15 22.29 8.11
N ARG A 342 -7.54 23.30 8.76
CA ARG A 342 -6.48 23.06 9.76
C ARG A 342 -7.01 22.23 10.93
N ASN A 343 -8.23 22.49 11.38
CA ASN A 343 -8.85 21.71 12.45
C ASN A 343 -9.17 20.27 11.99
N LEU A 344 -9.71 20.09 10.79
CA LEU A 344 -9.94 18.75 10.21
C LEU A 344 -8.63 17.96 10.03
N LEU A 345 -7.57 18.61 9.56
CA LEU A 345 -6.25 18.00 9.42
C LEU A 345 -5.70 17.56 10.78
N ARG A 346 -5.85 18.40 11.81
CA ARG A 346 -5.48 18.05 13.18
C ARG A 346 -6.26 16.84 13.70
N ILE A 347 -7.58 16.81 13.49
CA ILE A 347 -8.43 15.66 13.86
C ILE A 347 -7.97 14.39 13.14
N MET A 348 -7.66 14.48 11.85
CA MET A 348 -7.17 13.36 11.04
C MET A 348 -5.86 12.78 11.59
N ILE A 349 -4.88 13.65 11.90
CA ILE A 349 -3.58 13.25 12.47
C ILE A 349 -3.78 12.62 13.86
N LEU A 350 -4.60 13.25 14.70
CA LEU A 350 -4.89 12.77 16.06
C LEU A 350 -5.53 11.39 16.05
N LEU A 351 -6.55 11.21 15.20
CA LEU A 351 -7.25 9.94 15.05
C LEU A 351 -6.31 8.86 14.56
N LEU A 352 -5.46 9.17 13.57
CA LEU A 352 -4.45 8.23 13.08
C LEU A 352 -3.46 7.86 14.19
N LEU A 353 -2.88 8.82 14.89
CA LEU A 353 -1.94 8.56 15.99
C LEU A 353 -2.58 7.73 17.10
N LEU A 354 -3.84 7.99 17.44
CA LEU A 354 -4.57 7.24 18.45
C LEU A 354 -4.80 5.79 18.02
N ILE A 355 -5.27 5.57 16.79
CA ILE A 355 -5.48 4.21 16.27
C ILE A 355 -4.13 3.48 16.19
N VAL A 356 -3.11 4.11 15.62
CA VAL A 356 -1.80 3.48 15.47
C VAL A 356 -1.19 3.13 16.82
N SER A 357 -1.27 4.02 17.80
CA SER A 357 -0.78 3.76 19.15
C SER A 357 -1.57 2.63 19.81
N SER A 358 -2.89 2.61 19.67
CA SER A 358 -3.74 1.57 20.25
C SER A 358 -3.38 0.19 19.68
N SER A 359 -3.32 0.07 18.36
CA SER A 359 -3.03 -1.20 17.68
C SER A 359 -1.59 -1.67 17.87
N PHE A 360 -0.63 -0.74 17.93
CA PHE A 360 0.74 -1.09 18.29
C PHE A 360 0.81 -1.67 19.70
N ILE A 361 0.03 -1.13 20.65
CA ILE A 361 0.03 -1.62 22.03
C ILE A 361 -0.68 -2.97 22.14
N GLU A 362 -1.82 -3.15 21.47
CA GLU A 362 -2.53 -4.44 21.36
C GLU A 362 -1.61 -5.52 20.77
N MET A 363 -0.84 -5.17 19.73
CA MET A 363 0.19 -6.04 19.18
C MET A 363 1.30 -6.35 20.21
N VAL A 364 1.86 -5.36 20.90
CA VAL A 364 2.89 -5.59 21.94
C VAL A 364 2.36 -6.45 23.09
N GLN A 365 1.08 -6.30 23.45
CA GLN A 365 0.42 -7.14 24.46
C GLN A 365 0.27 -8.59 24.00
N SER A 366 0.03 -8.81 22.71
CA SER A 366 0.02 -10.15 22.12
C SER A 366 1.42 -10.80 22.14
N LEU A 367 2.49 -9.99 22.09
CA LEU A 367 3.89 -10.45 22.04
C LEU A 367 4.44 -10.82 23.42
N ILE A 368 4.13 -10.03 24.45
CA ILE A 368 4.66 -10.24 25.79
C ILE A 368 3.49 -10.66 26.69
N PRO A 369 3.50 -11.88 27.27
CA PRO A 369 2.48 -12.29 28.23
C PRO A 369 2.66 -11.53 29.55
N VAL A 370 2.25 -10.26 29.57
CA VAL A 370 2.27 -9.36 30.73
C VAL A 370 0.87 -9.35 31.34
N PRO A 371 0.73 -9.35 32.68
CA PRO A 371 -0.57 -9.16 33.33
C PRO A 371 -1.26 -7.88 32.84
N GLN A 372 -2.53 -7.99 32.42
CA GLN A 372 -3.32 -6.91 31.81
C GLN A 372 -3.29 -5.58 32.59
N MET A 373 -3.17 -5.62 33.93
CA MET A 373 -3.07 -4.42 34.77
C MET A 373 -1.76 -3.65 34.61
N VAL A 374 -0.64 -4.35 34.39
CA VAL A 374 0.68 -3.73 34.18
C VAL A 374 0.77 -3.18 32.77
N THR A 375 0.27 -3.91 31.77
CA THR A 375 0.20 -3.44 30.38
C THR A 375 -0.74 -2.26 30.23
N ALA A 376 -1.90 -2.24 30.89
CA ALA A 376 -2.79 -1.06 30.91
C ALA A 376 -2.14 0.18 31.56
N SER A 377 -1.31 -0.02 32.60
CA SER A 377 -0.61 1.09 33.28
C SER A 377 0.54 1.64 32.43
N LEU A 378 1.33 0.77 31.78
CA LEU A 378 2.36 1.16 30.80
C LEU A 378 1.74 1.83 29.57
N LEU A 379 0.57 1.35 29.14
CA LEU A 379 -0.21 1.89 28.05
C LEU A 379 -0.70 3.30 28.38
N ALA A 380 -1.25 3.54 29.57
CA ALA A 380 -1.66 4.87 30.01
C ALA A 380 -0.48 5.85 30.02
N ILE A 381 0.73 5.40 30.41
CA ILE A 381 1.95 6.22 30.37
C ILE A 381 2.37 6.51 28.91
N CYS A 382 2.38 5.52 28.02
CA CYS A 382 2.69 5.72 26.61
C CYS A 382 1.68 6.64 25.92
N VAL A 383 0.38 6.44 26.15
CA VAL A 383 -0.69 7.27 25.60
C VAL A 383 -0.60 8.70 26.14
N ALA A 384 -0.38 8.89 27.44
CA ALA A 384 -0.16 10.22 28.00
C ALA A 384 1.10 10.91 27.42
N PHE A 385 2.14 10.14 27.11
CA PHE A 385 3.33 10.65 26.42
C PHE A 385 3.05 11.07 24.97
N PHE A 386 2.33 10.24 24.20
CA PHE A 386 1.94 10.55 22.83
C PHE A 386 0.99 11.76 22.76
N ILE A 387 0.01 11.84 23.67
CA ILE A 387 -0.89 13.00 23.79
C ILE A 387 -0.10 14.25 24.21
N GLY A 388 0.86 14.14 25.14
CA GLY A 388 1.72 15.26 25.54
C GLY A 388 2.63 15.79 24.42
N TRP A 389 2.89 14.99 23.40
CA TRP A 389 3.67 15.37 22.21
C TRP A 389 2.79 15.87 21.05
N GLU A 390 1.47 15.87 21.20
CA GLU A 390 0.51 16.25 20.15
C GLU A 390 0.86 17.61 19.52
N GLU A 391 1.05 18.65 20.33
CA GLU A 391 1.29 20.00 19.82
C GLU A 391 2.65 20.11 19.13
N LYS A 392 3.64 19.32 19.56
CA LYS A 392 4.98 19.32 18.98
C LYS A 392 5.02 18.56 17.66
N ILE A 393 4.34 17.42 17.59
CA ILE A 393 4.17 16.63 16.36
C ILE A 393 3.33 17.42 15.37
N THR A 394 2.14 17.90 15.77
CA THR A 394 1.29 18.75 14.92
C THR A 394 2.03 20.00 14.46
N GLY A 395 2.84 20.62 15.33
CA GLY A 395 3.70 21.75 14.97
C GLY A 395 4.77 21.39 13.94
N TRP A 396 5.37 20.20 14.03
CA TRP A 396 6.31 19.70 13.01
C TRP A 396 5.64 19.39 11.67
N PHE A 397 4.39 18.91 11.70
CA PHE A 397 3.62 18.64 10.49
C PHE A 397 3.09 19.93 9.83
N VAL A 398 2.66 20.93 10.61
CA VAL A 398 1.99 22.14 10.08
C VAL A 398 2.95 23.27 9.69
N GLN A 399 4.24 23.18 10.02
CA GLN A 399 5.24 24.17 9.59
C GLN A 399 5.36 24.24 8.06
N GLU A 400 5.55 25.45 7.53
CA GLU A 400 5.72 25.69 6.09
C GLU A 400 6.89 24.88 5.52
N SER A 401 6.56 23.86 4.74
CA SER A 401 7.52 23.00 4.05
C SER A 401 7.91 23.63 2.72
N ALA A 402 9.23 23.80 2.51
CA ALA A 402 9.80 24.19 1.21
C ALA A 402 9.49 23.18 0.09
N ASP A 403 9.06 21.96 0.44
CA ASP A 403 8.72 20.89 -0.51
C ASP A 403 7.44 21.15 -1.31
N ALA A 404 6.62 22.13 -0.90
CA ALA A 404 5.33 22.42 -1.50
C ALA A 404 5.41 22.91 -2.96
N GLU A 405 6.49 23.56 -3.37
CA GLU A 405 6.65 24.09 -4.73
C GLU A 405 7.02 23.01 -5.76
N SER A 406 7.43 21.83 -5.31
CA SER A 406 7.88 20.75 -6.19
C SER A 406 6.77 20.02 -6.94
N VAL A 407 5.51 20.13 -6.47
CA VAL A 407 4.34 19.52 -7.11
C VAL A 407 3.70 20.51 -8.06
N THR A 408 3.87 20.24 -9.35
CA THR A 408 3.35 21.07 -10.45
C THR A 408 2.68 20.19 -11.51
N GLY A 409 1.65 20.73 -12.15
CA GLY A 409 0.91 20.04 -13.21
C GLY A 409 -0.09 20.98 -13.89
N ASP A 410 -0.83 20.43 -14.84
CA ASP A 410 -1.78 21.21 -15.64
C ASP A 410 -3.03 21.64 -14.85
N ASP A 411 -3.64 22.74 -15.27
CA ASP A 411 -4.89 23.23 -14.69
C ASP A 411 -6.05 22.25 -14.95
N ILE A 412 -6.62 21.74 -13.86
CA ILE A 412 -7.77 20.85 -13.88
C ILE A 412 -9.06 21.64 -13.64
N LEU A 413 -10.04 21.45 -14.52
CA LEU A 413 -11.33 22.14 -14.42
C LEU A 413 -12.07 21.70 -13.16
N ALA A 414 -12.40 22.61 -12.24
CA ALA A 414 -12.98 22.29 -10.93
C ALA A 414 -14.27 21.42 -10.98
N GLN A 415 -15.02 21.47 -12.09
CA GLN A 415 -16.21 20.65 -12.31
C GLN A 415 -15.90 19.15 -12.51
N SER A 416 -14.65 18.78 -12.83
CA SER A 416 -14.24 17.39 -13.02
C SER A 416 -14.13 16.63 -11.70
N PHE A 417 -13.79 17.29 -10.59
CA PHE A 417 -13.60 16.67 -9.28
C PHE A 417 -14.85 15.94 -8.75
N GLY A 418 -16.01 16.58 -8.84
CA GLY A 418 -17.28 15.95 -8.47
C GLY A 418 -17.63 14.76 -9.36
N LYS A 419 -17.32 14.83 -10.66
CA LYS A 419 -17.56 13.74 -11.62
C LYS A 419 -16.65 12.54 -11.35
N VAL A 420 -15.37 12.78 -11.01
CA VAL A 420 -14.42 11.73 -10.61
C VAL A 420 -14.90 11.01 -9.37
N THR A 421 -15.33 11.75 -8.36
CA THR A 421 -15.83 11.17 -7.11
C THR A 421 -17.08 10.33 -7.36
N MET A 422 -18.03 10.84 -8.15
CA MET A 422 -19.23 10.07 -8.54
C MET A 422 -18.87 8.79 -9.32
N LEU A 423 -17.93 8.88 -10.27
CA LEU A 423 -17.48 7.74 -11.06
C LEU A 423 -16.87 6.65 -10.18
N MET A 424 -15.99 7.01 -9.26
CA MET A 424 -15.36 6.04 -8.35
C MET A 424 -16.37 5.41 -7.39
N SER A 425 -17.37 6.17 -6.90
CA SER A 425 -18.48 5.60 -6.14
C SER A 425 -19.26 4.56 -6.95
N VAL A 426 -19.52 4.84 -8.23
CA VAL A 426 -20.19 3.89 -9.14
C VAL A 426 -19.32 2.65 -9.36
N VAL A 427 -18.00 2.80 -9.55
CA VAL A 427 -17.06 1.68 -9.68
C VAL A 427 -17.05 0.81 -8.42
N LEU A 428 -17.06 1.40 -7.23
CA LEU A 428 -17.10 0.66 -5.97
C LEU A 428 -18.38 -0.17 -5.86
N LEU A 429 -19.55 0.42 -6.13
CA LEU A 429 -20.83 -0.30 -6.15
C LEU A 429 -20.86 -1.38 -7.24
N TYR A 430 -20.27 -1.10 -8.39
CA TYR A 430 -20.14 -2.06 -9.49
C TYR A 430 -19.33 -3.29 -9.06
N ILE A 431 -18.16 -3.12 -8.43
CA ILE A 431 -17.33 -4.23 -7.95
C ILE A 431 -18.11 -5.11 -6.97
N ILE A 432 -18.83 -4.51 -6.02
CA ILE A 432 -19.63 -5.25 -5.05
C ILE A 432 -20.75 -6.05 -5.75
N THR A 433 -21.52 -5.38 -6.60
CA THR A 433 -22.69 -6.00 -7.26
C THR A 433 -22.30 -7.09 -8.24
N ILE A 434 -21.26 -6.86 -9.07
CA ILE A 434 -20.80 -7.81 -10.07
C ILE A 434 -20.18 -9.06 -9.42
N SER A 435 -19.41 -8.87 -8.36
CA SER A 435 -18.78 -9.98 -7.61
C SER A 435 -19.83 -10.89 -6.97
N TRP A 436 -20.87 -10.31 -6.38
CA TRP A 436 -21.97 -11.08 -5.79
C TRP A 436 -22.80 -11.80 -6.85
N LEU A 437 -23.06 -11.14 -7.98
CA LEU A 437 -23.82 -11.73 -9.08
C LEU A 437 -23.08 -12.92 -9.70
N PHE A 438 -21.78 -12.79 -9.98
CA PHE A 438 -21.02 -13.89 -10.59
C PHE A 438 -20.84 -15.07 -9.65
N ALA A 439 -20.58 -14.82 -8.36
CA ALA A 439 -20.45 -15.90 -7.40
C ALA A 439 -21.78 -16.64 -7.15
N THR A 440 -22.92 -15.95 -7.14
CA THR A 440 -24.23 -16.61 -7.00
C THR A 440 -24.64 -17.39 -8.27
N MET A 441 -24.15 -16.98 -9.43
CA MET A 441 -24.32 -17.72 -10.69
C MET A 441 -23.38 -18.94 -10.81
N GLY A 442 -22.47 -19.16 -9.86
CA GLY A 442 -21.48 -20.24 -9.92
C GLY A 442 -20.46 -20.07 -11.04
N VAL A 443 -20.25 -18.83 -11.51
CA VAL A 443 -19.31 -18.56 -12.61
C VAL A 443 -17.89 -18.75 -12.09
N GLY A 444 -17.17 -19.70 -12.70
CA GLY A 444 -15.78 -20.04 -12.37
C GLY A 444 -15.62 -21.26 -11.46
N ALA A 445 -16.71 -21.85 -10.95
CA ALA A 445 -16.73 -23.11 -10.19
C ALA A 445 -16.96 -24.34 -11.10
#